data_AF-A0A957H6I3-F1
#
_entry.id   AF-A0A957H6I3-F1
#
_cell.length_a   1.000
_cell.length_b   1.000
_cell.length_c   1.000
_cell.angle_alpha   90.00
_cell.angle_beta   90.00
_cell.angle_gamma   90.00
#
_symmetry.space_group_name_H-M   'P 1'
#
loop_
_entity.id
_entity.type
_entity.pdbx_description
1 polymer ?
#
loop_
_entity_poly.entity_id
_entity_poly.type
_entity_poly.pdbx_seq_one_letter_code
_entity_poly.pdbx_strand_id
1 'polypeptide(L)'
;KETHDKAKIDPKADTWTGSWRDDRPYNPEGPQPENALTGTIFTVDAWRNDPLVVPYEYSRLRFWRNTKVAELEPGERAIMLRGLLGHEWDEDIDNGFRPAGLFRLSETTVDNVPYLQDQGSIDDSGTATHHLVMYRHTSGALVFGAGTVQWAWGLDGHHDSETGVPPERANAYNTRIGVDILAPDRNIQQATVNLFADMGLQPATLEPGLVAAPPSTDHEAPTSSIIQPVEAAELPIGPVLIQGTAQDIGGGVVAAVEVSVDGGQRWHPATGREQWQFYWRPEAPGSYSICCRAVDDSGNLEECQAQVTVIVK
;
A
#
# COMPACT_ATOMS: atom_id res chain seq x y z
N LYS A 1 -1.61 -25.62 4.01
CA LYS A 1 -1.53 -26.98 4.59
C LYS A 1 -0.46 -27.04 5.67
N GLU A 2 0.82 -26.90 5.33
CA GLU A 2 1.94 -26.96 6.31
C GLU A 2 1.89 -25.84 7.38
N THR A 3 1.42 -24.64 7.02
CA THR A 3 1.17 -23.54 7.97
C THR A 3 0.14 -23.89 9.03
N HIS A 4 -0.96 -24.57 8.65
CA HIS A 4 -1.99 -25.00 9.58
C HIS A 4 -1.55 -26.20 10.42
N ASP A 5 -0.83 -27.14 9.79
CA ASP A 5 -0.34 -28.36 10.44
C ASP A 5 0.90 -28.12 11.33
N LYS A 6 1.47 -26.92 11.27
CA LYS A 6 2.62 -26.46 12.06
C LYS A 6 3.86 -27.36 11.92
N ALA A 7 4.03 -27.93 10.73
CA ALA A 7 5.13 -28.83 10.42
C ALA A 7 5.37 -28.94 8.90
N LYS A 8 6.62 -29.24 8.51
CA LYS A 8 6.95 -29.72 7.17
C LYS A 8 6.37 -31.10 6.98
N ILE A 9 5.39 -31.23 6.09
CA ILE A 9 4.67 -32.49 5.84
C ILE A 9 4.52 -32.85 4.36
N ASP A 10 4.86 -31.96 3.42
CA ASP A 10 5.03 -32.41 2.03
C ASP A 10 6.22 -33.40 1.95
N PRO A 11 6.04 -34.58 1.31
CA PRO A 11 7.09 -35.61 1.22
C PRO A 11 8.39 -35.14 0.55
N LYS A 12 8.35 -34.07 -0.24
CA LYS A 12 9.55 -33.42 -0.76
C LYS A 12 10.09 -32.45 0.28
N ALA A 13 11.32 -32.71 0.74
CA ALA A 13 11.94 -31.95 1.83
C ALA A 13 12.08 -30.45 1.53
N ASP A 14 12.32 -30.09 0.27
CA ASP A 14 12.60 -28.70 -0.15
C ASP A 14 11.40 -28.01 -0.80
N THR A 15 10.19 -28.58 -0.70
CA THR A 15 8.98 -27.99 -1.30
C THR A 15 8.07 -27.45 -0.21
N TRP A 16 7.71 -26.16 -0.30
CA TRP A 16 6.77 -25.52 0.61
C TRP A 16 5.33 -25.49 0.07
N THR A 17 4.36 -25.80 0.94
CA THR A 17 2.91 -25.81 0.66
C THR A 17 2.09 -25.13 1.76
N GLY A 18 2.75 -24.30 2.57
CA GLY A 18 2.13 -23.37 3.50
C GLY A 18 1.94 -21.98 2.88
N SER A 19 1.56 -21.01 3.72
CA SER A 19 1.53 -19.59 3.35
C SER A 19 2.95 -19.10 3.06
N TRP A 20 3.08 -18.23 2.06
CA TRP A 20 4.41 -17.79 1.61
C TRP A 20 5.14 -16.96 2.67
N ARG A 21 4.39 -16.18 3.47
CA ARG A 21 4.91 -15.39 4.60
C ARG A 21 5.41 -16.19 5.80
N ASP A 22 5.20 -17.50 5.83
CA ASP A 22 5.45 -18.30 7.04
C ASP A 22 6.94 -18.32 7.39
N ASP A 23 7.29 -17.66 8.49
CA ASP A 23 8.65 -17.46 8.95
C ASP A 23 9.15 -18.58 9.88
N ARG A 24 8.31 -19.58 10.15
CA ARG A 24 8.62 -20.61 11.15
C ARG A 24 9.70 -21.57 10.63
N PRO A 25 10.57 -22.13 11.50
CA PRO A 25 11.79 -22.83 11.09
C PRO A 25 11.61 -24.09 10.23
N TYR A 26 10.40 -24.65 10.16
CA TYR A 26 10.10 -25.81 9.33
C TYR A 26 9.72 -25.45 7.89
N ASN A 27 9.58 -24.16 7.56
CA ASN A 27 9.52 -23.71 6.18
C ASN A 27 10.94 -23.75 5.58
N PRO A 28 11.22 -24.67 4.63
CA PRO A 28 12.56 -24.82 4.06
C PRO A 28 12.93 -23.70 3.08
N GLU A 29 11.94 -22.96 2.58
CA GLU A 29 12.13 -21.84 1.65
C GLU A 29 12.33 -20.49 2.37
N GLY A 30 12.06 -20.45 3.68
CA GLY A 30 12.02 -19.22 4.47
C GLY A 30 10.82 -18.30 4.11
N PRO A 31 10.62 -17.19 4.84
CA PRO A 31 9.51 -16.30 4.61
C PRO A 31 9.69 -15.53 3.29
N GLN A 32 8.66 -15.60 2.44
CA GLN A 32 8.49 -14.82 1.22
C GLN A 32 7.11 -14.15 1.23
N PRO A 33 6.88 -13.16 2.11
CA PRO A 33 5.57 -12.56 2.25
C PRO A 33 5.11 -11.89 0.94
N GLU A 34 3.83 -12.03 0.65
CA GLU A 34 3.22 -11.61 -0.62
C GLU A 34 3.36 -10.11 -0.91
N ASN A 35 3.50 -9.26 0.13
CA ASN A 35 3.69 -7.83 -0.06
C ASN A 35 5.01 -7.49 -0.79
N ALA A 36 6.00 -8.40 -0.78
CA ALA A 36 7.20 -8.26 -1.60
C ALA A 36 6.90 -8.16 -3.10
N LEU A 37 5.74 -8.66 -3.54
CA LEU A 37 5.28 -8.62 -4.93
C LEU A 37 4.11 -7.68 -5.14
N THR A 38 3.07 -7.77 -4.31
CA THR A 38 1.82 -7.01 -4.53
C THR A 38 1.83 -5.64 -3.86
N GLY A 39 2.76 -5.42 -2.94
CA GLY A 39 2.82 -4.22 -2.09
C GLY A 39 1.92 -4.28 -0.85
N THR A 40 0.99 -5.24 -0.76
CA THR A 40 0.09 -5.43 0.38
C THR A 40 0.10 -6.87 0.86
N ILE A 41 -0.27 -7.09 2.12
CA ILE A 41 -0.32 -8.41 2.75
C ILE A 41 -1.68 -8.64 3.39
N PHE A 42 -2.25 -9.82 3.19
CA PHE A 42 -3.55 -10.18 3.76
C PHE A 42 -3.55 -10.11 5.30
N THR A 43 -4.49 -9.37 5.87
CA THR A 43 -4.61 -9.26 7.34
C THR A 43 -6.04 -9.32 7.84
N VAL A 44 -7.05 -9.23 6.96
CA VAL A 44 -8.46 -9.25 7.37
C VAL A 44 -9.23 -10.34 6.63
N ASP A 45 -9.64 -11.37 7.38
CA ASP A 45 -10.55 -12.43 6.93
C ASP A 45 -11.97 -12.15 7.45
N ALA A 46 -12.75 -11.34 6.75
CA ALA A 46 -13.98 -10.85 7.36
C ALA A 46 -15.12 -10.58 6.40
N TRP A 47 -16.30 -11.17 6.67
CA TRP A 47 -17.55 -10.81 6.00
C TRP A 47 -17.97 -9.37 6.33
N ARG A 48 -17.30 -8.42 5.68
CA ARG A 48 -17.41 -6.98 5.91
C ARG A 48 -17.73 -6.29 4.61
N ASN A 49 -18.36 -5.13 4.78
CA ASN A 49 -18.77 -4.27 3.70
C ASN A 49 -18.38 -2.84 4.06
N ASP A 50 -17.09 -2.63 4.28
CA ASP A 50 -16.60 -1.29 4.62
C ASP A 50 -16.40 -0.49 3.33
N PRO A 51 -16.62 0.84 3.37
CA PRO A 51 -16.26 1.68 2.24
C PRO A 51 -14.74 1.86 2.19
N LEU A 52 -14.22 2.10 1.00
CA LEU A 52 -12.88 2.68 0.85
C LEU A 52 -12.97 4.18 1.09
N VAL A 53 -12.08 4.71 1.93
CA VAL A 53 -11.96 6.13 2.26
C VAL A 53 -10.68 6.68 1.66
N VAL A 54 -10.78 7.88 1.08
CA VAL A 54 -9.62 8.61 0.57
C VAL A 54 -9.53 9.97 1.25
N PRO A 55 -8.63 10.11 2.23
CA PRO A 55 -8.32 11.41 2.82
C PRO A 55 -7.71 12.41 1.84
N TYR A 56 -7.83 13.71 2.15
CA TYR A 56 -7.30 14.81 1.34
C TYR A 56 -5.82 14.66 0.97
N GLU A 57 -4.96 14.12 1.83
CA GLU A 57 -3.52 13.99 1.53
C GLU A 57 -3.22 13.13 0.28
N TYR A 58 -4.16 12.29 -0.14
CA TYR A 58 -4.05 11.49 -1.37
C TYR A 58 -4.70 12.15 -2.59
N SER A 59 -5.53 13.19 -2.41
CA SER A 59 -6.35 13.79 -3.49
C SER A 59 -5.53 14.30 -4.67
N ARG A 60 -4.31 14.78 -4.38
CA ARG A 60 -3.42 15.41 -5.36
C ARG A 60 -2.62 14.40 -6.19
N LEU A 61 -2.65 13.12 -5.83
CA LEU A 61 -1.96 12.08 -6.59
C LEU A 61 -2.66 11.85 -7.92
N ARG A 62 -1.90 11.73 -9.00
CA ARG A 62 -2.40 11.54 -10.37
C ARG A 62 -3.39 10.39 -10.51
N PHE A 63 -3.30 9.37 -9.67
CA PHE A 63 -4.26 8.26 -9.65
C PHE A 63 -5.72 8.76 -9.54
N TRP A 64 -5.95 9.85 -8.82
CA TRP A 64 -7.28 10.42 -8.58
C TRP A 64 -7.67 11.55 -9.55
N ARG A 65 -6.85 11.89 -10.55
CA ARG A 65 -7.20 12.96 -11.51
C ARG A 65 -8.55 12.70 -12.19
N ASN A 66 -9.29 13.76 -12.55
CA ASN A 66 -10.63 13.64 -13.16
C ASN A 66 -11.69 12.95 -12.28
N THR A 67 -11.44 12.75 -10.98
CA THR A 67 -12.42 12.22 -10.02
C THR A 67 -12.86 13.31 -9.06
N LYS A 68 -13.92 13.08 -8.29
CA LYS A 68 -14.30 13.97 -7.18
C LYS A 68 -13.28 13.95 -6.03
N VAL A 69 -12.44 12.92 -5.96
CA VAL A 69 -11.39 12.84 -4.95
C VAL A 69 -10.35 13.94 -5.18
N ALA A 70 -10.05 14.27 -6.43
CA ALA A 70 -9.12 15.36 -6.77
C ALA A 70 -9.67 16.76 -6.43
N GLU A 71 -10.96 16.86 -6.12
CA GLU A 71 -11.64 18.11 -5.75
C GLU A 71 -11.72 18.32 -4.23
N LEU A 72 -11.18 17.39 -3.43
CA LEU A 72 -11.19 17.50 -1.96
C LEU A 72 -10.39 18.71 -1.50
N GLU A 73 -10.90 19.38 -0.47
CA GLU A 73 -10.24 20.47 0.25
C GLU A 73 -9.57 19.96 1.55
N PRO A 74 -8.62 20.71 2.14
CA PRO A 74 -7.95 20.31 3.37
C PRO A 74 -8.91 19.95 4.51
N GLY A 75 -8.76 18.73 5.04
CA GLY A 75 -9.61 18.18 6.11
C GLY A 75 -10.81 17.39 5.61
N GLU A 76 -11.07 17.36 4.30
CA GLU A 76 -12.08 16.51 3.70
C GLU A 76 -11.58 15.09 3.43
N ARG A 77 -12.54 14.19 3.19
CA ARG A 77 -12.30 12.82 2.74
C ARG A 77 -13.41 12.39 1.80
N ALA A 78 -13.06 11.63 0.78
CA ALA A 78 -14.04 10.95 -0.05
C ALA A 78 -14.36 9.58 0.54
N ILE A 79 -15.62 9.17 0.42
CA ILE A 79 -16.11 7.85 0.85
C ILE A 79 -16.65 7.17 -0.40
N MET A 80 -16.02 6.07 -0.80
CA MET A 80 -16.42 5.28 -1.95
C MET A 80 -17.58 4.35 -1.60
N LEU A 81 -18.05 3.62 -2.61
CA LEU A 81 -18.99 2.51 -2.47
C LEU A 81 -18.69 1.66 -1.22
N ARG A 82 -19.72 1.48 -0.40
CA ARG A 82 -19.71 0.55 0.73
C ARG A 82 -19.48 -0.87 0.19
N GLY A 83 -18.65 -1.69 0.83
CA GLY A 83 -18.35 -3.04 0.31
C GLY A 83 -17.34 -3.04 -0.82
N LEU A 84 -16.52 -1.99 -0.92
CA LEU A 84 -15.30 -2.04 -1.71
C LEU A 84 -14.13 -2.64 -0.90
N LEU A 85 -14.18 -2.51 0.44
CA LEU A 85 -13.32 -3.24 1.36
C LEU A 85 -14.09 -4.42 1.93
N GLY A 86 -13.79 -5.58 1.37
CA GLY A 86 -14.44 -6.84 1.68
C GLY A 86 -14.20 -7.84 0.54
N HIS A 87 -14.58 -9.11 0.69
CA HIS A 87 -14.68 -9.79 1.99
C HIS A 87 -13.29 -9.79 2.65
N GLU A 88 -12.28 -10.25 1.95
CA GLU A 88 -10.90 -10.26 2.40
C GLU A 88 -10.15 -9.02 1.90
N TRP A 89 -9.31 -8.43 2.74
CA TRP A 89 -8.48 -7.30 2.36
C TRP A 89 -7.14 -7.24 3.11
N ASP A 90 -6.25 -6.42 2.56
CA ASP A 90 -4.83 -6.39 2.89
C ASP A 90 -4.39 -5.05 3.50
N GLU A 91 -3.22 -5.04 4.12
CA GLU A 91 -2.54 -3.83 4.61
C GLU A 91 -1.18 -3.62 3.93
N ASP A 92 -0.71 -2.36 3.92
CA ASP A 92 0.69 -2.01 3.68
C ASP A 92 1.47 -1.98 5.02
N ILE A 93 2.12 -3.09 5.37
CA ILE A 93 2.90 -3.22 6.62
C ILE A 93 4.40 -3.05 6.40
N ASP A 94 5.06 -2.39 7.34
CA ASP A 94 6.53 -2.27 7.37
C ASP A 94 7.17 -3.50 8.02
N ASN A 95 7.23 -4.59 7.25
CA ASN A 95 7.84 -5.87 7.66
C ASN A 95 9.24 -6.09 7.06
N GLY A 96 9.85 -5.06 6.45
CA GLY A 96 11.13 -5.17 5.74
C GLY A 96 11.05 -5.80 4.34
N PHE A 97 9.85 -6.14 3.86
CA PHE A 97 9.62 -6.68 2.50
C PHE A 97 8.84 -5.72 1.59
N ARG A 98 8.55 -4.49 2.03
CA ARG A 98 7.91 -3.48 1.18
C ARG A 98 8.75 -3.24 -0.08
N PRO A 99 8.15 -3.24 -1.29
CA PRO A 99 8.85 -2.87 -2.51
C PRO A 99 9.43 -1.47 -2.42
N ALA A 100 10.62 -1.28 -2.99
CA ALA A 100 11.28 0.02 -3.01
C ALA A 100 10.41 1.09 -3.67
N GLY A 101 10.23 2.24 -3.00
CA GLY A 101 9.44 3.34 -3.54
C GLY A 101 7.94 3.06 -3.55
N LEU A 102 7.44 2.13 -2.74
CA LEU A 102 6.00 1.93 -2.59
C LEU A 102 5.36 3.14 -1.93
N PHE A 103 4.30 3.66 -2.57
CA PHE A 103 3.50 4.76 -2.05
C PHE A 103 2.02 4.39 -1.98
N ARG A 104 1.33 5.05 -1.05
CA ARG A 104 -0.08 4.85 -0.74
C ARG A 104 -0.94 5.82 -1.52
N LEU A 105 -2.12 5.38 -1.94
CA LEU A 105 -3.09 6.14 -2.73
C LEU A 105 -4.40 6.40 -1.98
N SER A 106 -4.63 5.72 -0.85
CA SER A 106 -5.80 5.89 0.01
C SER A 106 -5.44 5.46 1.43
N GLU A 107 -6.32 5.72 2.40
CA GLU A 107 -6.14 5.21 3.76
C GLU A 107 -7.51 4.99 4.42
N THR A 108 -7.75 3.77 4.91
CA THR A 108 -8.97 3.43 5.63
C THR A 108 -8.67 2.57 6.85
N THR A 109 -8.86 3.12 8.05
CA THR A 109 -8.74 2.35 9.30
C THR A 109 -10.11 1.83 9.74
N VAL A 110 -10.16 0.54 10.07
CA VAL A 110 -11.36 -0.14 10.56
C VAL A 110 -11.02 -0.90 11.85
N ASP A 111 -11.79 -0.62 12.90
CA ASP A 111 -11.68 -1.30 14.19
C ASP A 111 -12.57 -2.55 14.25
N ASN A 112 -12.22 -3.46 15.17
CA ASN A 112 -12.97 -4.66 15.48
C ASN A 112 -13.20 -5.53 14.22
N VAL A 113 -12.14 -5.71 13.44
CA VAL A 113 -12.09 -6.64 12.32
C VAL A 113 -11.54 -8.00 12.81
N PRO A 114 -11.99 -9.13 12.27
CA PRO A 114 -11.25 -10.38 12.33
C PRO A 114 -9.87 -10.20 11.69
N TYR A 115 -8.88 -9.98 12.53
CA TYR A 115 -7.52 -9.66 12.17
C TYR A 115 -6.64 -10.89 12.31
N LEU A 116 -5.86 -11.19 11.28
CA LEU A 116 -4.96 -12.33 11.26
C LEU A 116 -3.83 -12.16 12.28
N GLN A 117 -3.78 -13.07 13.25
CA GLN A 117 -2.84 -13.05 14.39
C GLN A 117 -1.57 -13.86 14.14
N ASP A 118 -1.55 -14.70 13.11
CA ASP A 118 -0.42 -15.59 12.81
C ASP A 118 -0.15 -15.69 11.30
N GLN A 119 0.57 -16.73 10.87
CA GLN A 119 0.97 -16.91 9.49
C GLN A 119 -0.18 -17.34 8.55
N GLY A 120 -1.44 -17.40 9.01
CA GLY A 120 -2.61 -17.66 8.14
C GLY A 120 -3.66 -18.62 8.70
N SER A 121 -3.80 -18.76 10.02
CA SER A 121 -4.67 -19.76 10.67
C SER A 121 -5.53 -19.24 11.82
N ILE A 122 -5.16 -18.12 12.45
CA ILE A 122 -5.82 -17.62 13.65
C ILE A 122 -6.20 -16.17 13.43
N ASP A 123 -7.49 -15.88 13.55
CA ASP A 123 -8.03 -14.51 13.54
C ASP A 123 -8.60 -14.17 14.91
N ASP A 124 -8.44 -12.92 15.33
CA ASP A 124 -9.07 -12.35 16.53
C ASP A 124 -9.40 -10.87 16.28
N SER A 125 -10.20 -10.25 17.14
CA SER A 125 -10.55 -8.84 17.01
C SER A 125 -9.31 -7.94 17.02
N GLY A 126 -9.11 -7.17 15.96
CA GLY A 126 -8.07 -6.17 15.84
C GLY A 126 -8.51 -4.90 15.12
N THR A 127 -7.55 -4.01 14.88
CA THR A 127 -7.70 -2.82 14.04
C THR A 127 -6.76 -2.98 12.86
N ALA A 128 -7.26 -2.73 11.65
CA ALA A 128 -6.47 -2.77 10.42
C ALA A 128 -6.62 -1.47 9.64
N THR A 129 -5.58 -1.08 8.90
CA THR A 129 -5.54 0.11 8.04
C THR A 129 -5.21 -0.27 6.60
N HIS A 130 -6.23 -0.28 5.75
CA HIS A 130 -6.11 -0.53 4.31
C HIS A 130 -5.51 0.66 3.56
N HIS A 131 -4.67 0.36 2.58
CA HIS A 131 -4.19 1.32 1.59
C HIS A 131 -4.29 0.70 0.19
N LEU A 132 -4.76 1.47 -0.79
CA LEU A 132 -4.35 1.26 -2.17
C LEU A 132 -2.87 1.60 -2.29
N VAL A 133 -2.10 0.78 -3.00
CA VAL A 133 -0.66 0.99 -3.16
C VAL A 133 -0.23 0.96 -4.61
N MET A 134 0.86 1.67 -4.91
CA MET A 134 1.53 1.59 -6.19
C MET A 134 3.05 1.65 -6.00
N TYR A 135 3.79 0.97 -6.85
CA TYR A 135 5.24 1.14 -7.00
C TYR A 135 5.67 0.88 -8.43
N ARG A 136 6.87 1.35 -8.79
CA ARG A 136 7.51 1.03 -10.06
C ARG A 136 8.59 -0.01 -9.85
N HIS A 137 8.43 -1.18 -10.44
CA HIS A 137 9.44 -2.22 -10.42
C HIS A 137 10.68 -1.80 -11.24
N THR A 138 11.84 -2.40 -10.97
CA THR A 138 13.11 -2.11 -11.68
C THR A 138 13.07 -2.41 -13.17
N SER A 139 12.11 -3.22 -13.62
CA SER A 139 11.82 -3.43 -15.05
C SER A 139 11.12 -2.25 -15.72
N GLY A 140 10.71 -1.24 -14.95
CA GLY A 140 9.92 -0.09 -15.39
C GLY A 140 8.40 -0.29 -15.29
N ALA A 141 7.92 -1.51 -15.01
CA ALA A 141 6.50 -1.80 -14.86
C ALA A 141 5.92 -1.13 -13.60
N LEU A 142 4.71 -0.57 -13.71
CA LEU A 142 3.92 -0.20 -12.54
C LEU A 142 3.21 -1.42 -11.98
N VAL A 143 3.22 -1.55 -10.66
CA VAL A 143 2.46 -2.55 -9.92
C VAL A 143 1.50 -1.82 -9.02
N PHE A 144 0.21 -2.12 -9.17
CA PHE A 144 -0.87 -1.56 -8.36
C PHE A 144 -1.50 -2.66 -7.53
N GLY A 145 -1.59 -2.44 -6.22
CA GLY A 145 -2.27 -3.31 -5.28
C GLY A 145 -3.56 -2.67 -4.80
N ALA A 146 -4.71 -3.25 -5.17
CA ALA A 146 -5.99 -2.81 -4.64
C ALA A 146 -6.21 -3.27 -3.20
N GLY A 147 -5.54 -4.36 -2.78
CA GLY A 147 -5.61 -4.90 -1.42
C GLY A 147 -7.02 -5.29 -0.97
N THR A 148 -7.90 -5.69 -1.89
CA THR A 148 -9.28 -6.09 -1.61
C THR A 148 -9.79 -7.02 -2.70
N VAL A 149 -10.58 -8.03 -2.33
CA VAL A 149 -11.20 -8.94 -3.31
C VAL A 149 -12.36 -8.27 -4.08
N GLN A 150 -12.94 -7.20 -3.55
CA GLN A 150 -14.13 -6.53 -4.11
C GLN A 150 -13.84 -5.31 -4.98
N TRP A 151 -12.60 -5.06 -5.41
CA TRP A 151 -12.29 -3.89 -6.26
C TRP A 151 -13.18 -3.82 -7.52
N ALA A 152 -13.45 -4.98 -8.14
CA ALA A 152 -14.28 -5.08 -9.33
C ALA A 152 -15.73 -4.64 -9.11
N TRP A 153 -16.25 -4.69 -7.89
CA TRP A 153 -17.61 -4.22 -7.57
C TRP A 153 -17.72 -2.69 -7.70
N GLY A 154 -16.61 -1.97 -7.54
CA GLY A 154 -16.57 -0.54 -7.88
C GLY A 154 -16.61 -0.26 -9.39
N LEU A 155 -16.31 -1.25 -10.24
CA LEU A 155 -16.24 -1.09 -11.69
C LEU A 155 -17.56 -1.38 -12.40
N ASP A 156 -18.34 -2.33 -11.89
CA ASP A 156 -19.64 -2.72 -12.46
C ASP A 156 -20.61 -3.18 -11.35
N GLY A 157 -21.90 -2.95 -11.54
CA GLY A 157 -22.94 -3.34 -10.57
C GLY A 157 -23.42 -4.79 -10.70
N HIS A 158 -22.92 -5.58 -11.66
CA HIS A 158 -23.29 -7.00 -11.80
C HIS A 158 -22.33 -7.90 -11.03
N HIS A 159 -22.71 -8.23 -9.80
CA HIS A 159 -21.95 -9.15 -8.96
C HIS A 159 -22.89 -10.08 -8.16
N ASP A 160 -22.29 -11.07 -7.51
CA ASP A 160 -22.95 -12.23 -6.89
C ASP A 160 -23.72 -11.93 -5.60
N SER A 161 -23.53 -10.74 -5.00
CA SER A 161 -24.34 -10.23 -3.89
C SER A 161 -24.36 -8.70 -3.85
N GLU A 162 -25.46 -8.09 -3.42
CA GLU A 162 -25.53 -6.64 -3.17
C GLU A 162 -24.50 -6.18 -2.13
N THR A 163 -23.77 -5.11 -2.42
CA THR A 163 -22.84 -4.50 -1.48
C THR A 163 -23.55 -4.09 -0.18
N GLY A 164 -22.90 -4.32 0.96
CA GLY A 164 -23.50 -3.97 2.25
C GLY A 164 -24.51 -4.97 2.80
N VAL A 165 -24.83 -6.04 2.07
CA VAL A 165 -25.71 -7.11 2.53
C VAL A 165 -24.88 -8.28 3.07
N PRO A 166 -25.08 -8.72 4.33
CA PRO A 166 -24.41 -9.91 4.84
C PRO A 166 -24.80 -11.15 4.02
N PRO A 167 -23.83 -11.94 3.52
CA PRO A 167 -24.10 -13.08 2.64
C PRO A 167 -24.83 -14.23 3.34
N GLU A 168 -24.97 -14.22 4.66
CA GLU A 168 -25.88 -15.11 5.38
C GLU A 168 -27.36 -14.86 5.02
N ARG A 169 -27.67 -13.68 4.45
CA ARG A 169 -28.97 -13.38 3.83
C ARG A 169 -29.01 -13.78 2.35
N ALA A 170 -27.87 -14.01 1.72
CA ALA A 170 -27.81 -14.55 0.38
C ALA A 170 -28.16 -16.04 0.43
N ASN A 171 -29.00 -16.46 -0.51
CA ASN A 171 -29.41 -17.86 -0.59
C ASN A 171 -28.18 -18.70 -0.98
N ALA A 172 -27.71 -19.56 -0.06
CA ALA A 172 -26.55 -20.45 -0.27
C ALA A 172 -26.68 -21.40 -1.47
N TYR A 173 -27.89 -21.54 -2.04
CA TYR A 173 -28.19 -22.37 -3.21
C TYR A 173 -28.49 -21.54 -4.47
N ASN A 174 -28.36 -20.22 -4.40
CA ASN A 174 -28.69 -19.30 -5.49
C ASN A 174 -27.82 -18.02 -5.42
N THR A 175 -26.56 -18.14 -5.83
CA THR A 175 -25.67 -17.00 -6.13
C THR A 175 -26.06 -16.41 -7.49
N ARG A 176 -27.24 -15.78 -7.56
CA ARG A 176 -27.62 -15.02 -8.75
C ARG A 176 -26.78 -13.76 -8.82
N ILE A 177 -26.09 -13.58 -9.93
CA ILE A 177 -25.56 -12.27 -10.31
C ILE A 177 -26.74 -11.31 -10.35
N GLY A 178 -26.71 -10.32 -9.47
CA GLY A 178 -27.72 -9.27 -9.33
C GLY A 178 -27.18 -7.94 -9.80
N VAL A 179 -28.06 -6.96 -9.96
CA VAL A 179 -27.66 -5.56 -10.18
C VAL A 179 -27.66 -4.87 -8.83
N ASP A 180 -26.49 -4.48 -8.37
CA ASP A 180 -26.34 -3.60 -7.22
C ASP A 180 -26.64 -2.16 -7.63
N ILE A 181 -27.60 -1.55 -6.93
CA ILE A 181 -28.05 -0.18 -7.17
C ILE A 181 -27.10 0.88 -6.61
N LEU A 182 -26.17 0.49 -5.72
CA LEU A 182 -25.15 1.37 -5.15
C LEU A 182 -23.90 1.44 -6.04
N ALA A 183 -23.71 0.45 -6.91
CA ALA A 183 -22.60 0.34 -7.85
C ALA A 183 -23.02 0.73 -9.29
N PRO A 184 -22.07 1.04 -10.19
CA PRO A 184 -20.63 1.20 -9.95
C PRO A 184 -20.27 2.53 -9.28
N ASP A 185 -19.04 2.65 -8.80
CA ASP A 185 -18.49 3.91 -8.28
C ASP A 185 -17.70 4.64 -9.37
N ARG A 186 -18.16 5.84 -9.73
CA ARG A 186 -17.52 6.65 -10.79
C ARG A 186 -16.08 7.05 -10.47
N ASN A 187 -15.73 7.25 -9.20
CA ASN A 187 -14.35 7.57 -8.84
C ASN A 187 -13.44 6.36 -9.05
N ILE A 188 -13.93 5.15 -8.75
CA ILE A 188 -13.19 3.90 -8.94
C ILE A 188 -13.04 3.56 -10.42
N GLN A 189 -14.11 3.72 -11.21
CA GLN A 189 -14.06 3.58 -12.66
C GLN A 189 -13.03 4.54 -13.28
N GLN A 190 -13.10 5.83 -12.94
CA GLN A 190 -12.18 6.83 -13.49
C GLN A 190 -10.74 6.64 -12.98
N ALA A 191 -10.54 6.26 -11.72
CA ALA A 191 -9.21 5.92 -11.20
C ALA A 191 -8.60 4.71 -11.92
N THR A 192 -9.42 3.74 -12.33
CA THR A 192 -8.96 2.60 -13.15
C THR A 192 -8.58 3.03 -14.57
N VAL A 193 -9.32 3.97 -15.17
CA VAL A 193 -8.92 4.59 -16.45
C VAL A 193 -7.57 5.32 -16.30
N ASN A 194 -7.40 6.07 -15.22
CA ASN A 194 -6.16 6.80 -14.92
C ASN A 194 -4.96 5.87 -14.73
N LEU A 195 -5.16 4.79 -13.97
CA LEU A 195 -4.17 3.73 -13.73
C LEU A 195 -3.70 3.13 -15.06
N PHE A 196 -4.64 2.70 -15.90
CA PHE A 196 -4.30 2.11 -17.19
C PHE A 196 -3.63 3.10 -18.12
N ALA A 197 -4.03 4.37 -18.11
CA ALA A 197 -3.34 5.41 -18.87
C ALA A 197 -1.86 5.53 -18.45
N ASP A 198 -1.56 5.53 -17.15
CA ASP A 198 -0.18 5.59 -16.66
C ASP A 198 0.61 4.27 -16.92
N MET A 199 -0.10 3.16 -17.12
CA MET A 199 0.45 1.89 -17.63
C MET A 199 0.57 1.84 -19.16
N GLY A 200 0.24 2.92 -19.88
CA GLY A 200 0.35 3.01 -21.33
C GLY A 200 -0.81 2.37 -22.10
N LEU A 201 -1.95 2.10 -21.44
CA LEU A 201 -3.15 1.54 -22.02
C LEU A 201 -4.27 2.58 -22.07
N GLN A 202 -5.06 2.56 -23.16
CA GLN A 202 -6.23 3.42 -23.30
C GLN A 202 -7.46 2.55 -23.60
N PRO A 203 -8.62 2.86 -23.00
CA PRO A 203 -9.86 2.16 -23.32
C PRO A 203 -10.27 2.48 -24.76
N ALA A 204 -10.68 1.46 -25.52
CA ALA A 204 -11.23 1.64 -26.86
C ALA A 204 -12.58 2.38 -26.84
N THR A 205 -13.37 2.13 -25.79
CA THR A 205 -14.65 2.77 -25.51
C THR A 205 -14.73 3.09 -24.02
N LEU A 206 -15.17 4.29 -23.69
CA LEU A 206 -15.41 4.73 -22.31
C LEU A 206 -16.89 4.63 -21.98
N GLU A 207 -17.19 4.24 -20.74
CA GLU A 207 -18.54 4.40 -20.19
C GLU A 207 -18.93 5.88 -20.13
N PRO A 208 -20.22 6.23 -20.31
CA PRO A 208 -20.67 7.62 -20.30
C PRO A 208 -20.27 8.36 -19.02
N GLY A 209 -19.60 9.50 -19.18
CA GLY A 209 -19.16 10.36 -18.08
C GLY A 209 -17.74 10.08 -17.58
N LEU A 210 -17.09 9.02 -18.07
CA LEU A 210 -15.65 8.85 -17.90
C LEU A 210 -14.87 9.63 -18.97
N VAL A 211 -13.64 10.00 -18.64
CA VAL A 211 -12.76 10.79 -19.50
C VAL A 211 -11.44 10.04 -19.69
N ALA A 212 -10.94 10.01 -20.93
CA ALA A 212 -9.63 9.46 -21.23
C ALA A 212 -8.55 10.28 -20.51
N ALA A 213 -7.58 9.59 -19.91
CA ALA A 213 -6.49 10.24 -19.19
C ALA A 213 -5.20 10.11 -20.00
N PRO A 214 -4.33 11.13 -20.07
CA PRO A 214 -3.00 10.96 -20.65
C PRO A 214 -2.09 10.14 -19.71
N PRO A 215 -1.08 9.42 -20.25
CA PRO A 215 0.00 8.83 -19.44
C PRO A 215 0.81 9.93 -18.74
N SER A 216 1.58 9.55 -17.71
CA SER A 216 2.58 10.45 -17.15
C SER A 216 3.65 10.81 -18.17
N THR A 217 4.00 12.10 -18.18
CA THR A 217 5.17 12.64 -18.88
C THR A 217 6.32 12.90 -17.91
N ASP A 218 6.13 12.61 -16.63
CA ASP A 218 7.15 12.77 -15.60
C ASP A 218 8.05 11.53 -15.56
N HIS A 219 9.34 11.78 -15.73
CA HIS A 219 10.40 10.78 -15.74
C HIS A 219 11.57 11.18 -14.82
N GLU A 220 11.44 12.30 -14.10
CA GLU A 220 12.48 12.79 -13.20
C GLU A 220 12.12 12.38 -11.77
N ALA A 221 13.05 11.73 -11.06
CA ALA A 221 12.81 11.40 -9.67
C ALA A 221 12.78 12.67 -8.80
N PRO A 222 12.01 12.68 -7.69
CA PRO A 222 12.12 13.72 -6.69
C PRO A 222 13.51 13.82 -6.07
N THR A 223 13.70 14.88 -5.29
CA THR A 223 14.87 15.05 -4.43
C THR A 223 14.45 15.12 -2.97
N SER A 224 15.23 14.52 -2.07
CA SER A 224 15.02 14.59 -0.63
C SER A 224 16.28 14.97 0.13
N SER A 225 16.10 15.55 1.32
CA SER A 225 17.21 15.92 2.19
C SER A 225 16.87 15.75 3.65
N ILE A 226 17.87 15.32 4.43
CA ILE A 226 17.79 15.22 5.89
C ILE A 226 18.15 16.57 6.49
N ILE A 227 17.27 17.13 7.32
CA ILE A 227 17.52 18.36 8.09
C ILE A 227 18.08 18.03 9.47
N GLN A 228 17.51 17.01 10.12
CA GLN A 228 17.97 16.49 11.40
C GLN A 228 17.92 14.95 11.38
N PRO A 229 18.91 14.26 11.99
CA PRO A 229 20.15 14.80 12.57
C PRO A 229 21.11 15.37 11.51
N VAL A 230 22.11 16.13 11.95
CA VAL A 230 23.20 16.62 11.08
C VAL A 230 24.39 15.67 11.10
N GLU A 231 25.31 15.82 10.15
CA GLU A 231 26.54 15.02 10.07
C GLU A 231 27.31 15.03 11.39
N ALA A 232 27.80 13.85 11.78
CA ALA A 232 28.52 13.56 13.02
C ALA A 232 27.76 13.90 14.31
N ALA A 233 26.42 14.02 14.28
CA ALA A 233 25.63 14.20 15.49
C ALA A 233 25.81 13.03 16.46
N GLU A 234 25.94 13.35 17.75
CA GLU A 234 25.91 12.37 18.84
C GLU A 234 24.46 12.20 19.31
N LEU A 235 23.97 10.97 19.23
CA LEU A 235 22.58 10.62 19.51
C LEU A 235 22.49 9.67 20.70
N PRO A 236 21.40 9.71 21.48
CA PRO A 236 21.20 8.79 22.59
C PRO A 236 20.86 7.39 22.09
N ILE A 237 21.20 6.37 22.89
CA ILE A 237 20.53 5.06 22.81
C ILE A 237 19.07 5.18 23.29
N GLY A 238 18.20 5.63 22.39
CA GLY A 238 16.78 5.91 22.65
C GLY A 238 16.06 6.41 21.40
N PRO A 239 14.79 6.80 21.51
CA PRO A 239 14.04 7.34 20.38
C PRO A 239 14.73 8.57 19.78
N VAL A 240 14.98 8.54 18.48
CA VAL A 240 15.55 9.61 17.66
C VAL A 240 14.50 9.99 16.61
N LEU A 241 14.27 11.29 16.47
CA LEU A 241 13.45 11.83 15.39
C LEU A 241 14.38 12.28 14.25
N ILE A 242 14.17 11.69 13.08
CA ILE A 242 14.81 12.09 11.82
C ILE A 242 13.79 12.91 11.05
N GLN A 243 14.18 14.08 10.55
CA GLN A 243 13.29 14.99 9.83
C GLN A 243 13.97 15.52 8.58
N GLY A 244 13.16 15.83 7.57
CA GLY A 244 13.67 16.39 6.34
C GLY A 244 12.59 16.94 5.42
N THR A 245 13.03 17.28 4.22
CA THR A 245 12.16 17.73 3.13
C THR A 245 12.27 16.83 1.91
N ALA A 246 11.25 16.86 1.07
CA ALA A 246 11.30 16.33 -0.28
C ALA A 246 10.63 17.31 -1.24
N GLN A 247 11.07 17.31 -2.50
CA GLN A 247 10.48 18.10 -3.56
C GLN A 247 10.51 17.32 -4.86
N ASP A 248 9.40 17.37 -5.58
CA ASP A 248 9.32 16.95 -6.97
C ASP A 248 9.24 18.18 -7.88
N ILE A 249 10.05 18.20 -8.93
CA ILE A 249 10.11 19.25 -9.96
C ILE A 249 9.89 18.69 -11.37
N GLY A 250 9.75 17.37 -11.53
CA GLY A 250 9.60 16.68 -12.81
C GLY A 250 8.22 16.86 -13.46
N GLY A 251 7.22 17.22 -12.65
CA GLY A 251 5.85 17.49 -13.10
C GLY A 251 4.76 16.79 -12.28
N GLY A 252 5.14 15.94 -11.33
CA GLY A 252 4.26 15.29 -10.37
C GLY A 252 4.25 15.95 -8.99
N VAL A 253 3.99 15.11 -7.98
CA VAL A 253 4.08 15.44 -6.55
C VAL A 253 4.81 14.32 -5.82
N VAL A 254 5.46 14.65 -4.70
CA VAL A 254 6.02 13.63 -3.80
C VAL A 254 4.89 12.74 -3.26
N ALA A 255 4.97 11.44 -3.49
CA ALA A 255 3.97 10.47 -3.05
C ALA A 255 4.37 9.77 -1.74
N ALA A 256 5.66 9.50 -1.55
CA ALA A 256 6.20 8.97 -0.29
C ALA A 256 7.68 9.30 -0.12
N VAL A 257 8.18 9.13 1.11
CA VAL A 257 9.60 9.20 1.47
C VAL A 257 9.94 7.95 2.26
N GLU A 258 11.11 7.38 1.98
CA GLU A 258 11.68 6.26 2.71
C GLU A 258 13.00 6.68 3.38
N VAL A 259 13.26 6.12 4.56
CA VAL A 259 14.47 6.36 5.35
C VAL A 259 15.16 5.02 5.60
N SER A 260 16.49 5.04 5.45
CA SER A 260 17.38 3.96 5.83
C SER A 260 18.34 4.45 6.91
N VAL A 261 18.68 3.59 7.87
CA VAL A 261 19.66 3.88 8.94
C VAL A 261 20.91 2.98 8.86
N ASP A 262 21.00 2.16 7.82
CA ASP A 262 22.06 1.17 7.59
C ASP A 262 22.76 1.34 6.24
N GLY A 263 22.78 2.57 5.73
CA GLY A 263 23.46 2.92 4.48
C GLY A 263 22.72 2.47 3.21
N GLY A 264 21.39 2.34 3.28
CA GLY A 264 20.54 1.98 2.16
C GLY A 264 20.29 0.47 1.98
N GLN A 265 20.61 -0.34 2.98
CA GLN A 265 20.36 -1.79 2.93
C GLN A 265 18.89 -2.11 3.23
N ARG A 266 18.30 -1.41 4.21
CA ARG A 266 16.87 -1.50 4.56
C ARG A 266 16.23 -0.13 4.57
N TRP A 267 15.00 -0.08 4.08
CA TRP A 267 14.23 1.13 3.88
C TRP A 267 12.89 1.02 4.59
N HIS A 268 12.51 2.09 5.27
CA HIS A 268 11.27 2.18 6.03
C HIS A 268 10.50 3.43 5.60
N PRO A 269 9.15 3.38 5.52
CA PRO A 269 8.36 4.54 5.17
C PRO A 269 8.47 5.63 6.25
N ALA A 270 8.68 6.88 5.82
CA ALA A 270 8.52 8.04 6.68
C ALA A 270 7.04 8.46 6.77
N THR A 271 6.70 9.20 7.81
CA THR A 271 5.42 9.92 7.89
C THR A 271 5.55 11.28 7.23
N GLY A 272 4.60 11.62 6.36
CA GLY A 272 4.62 12.88 5.59
C GLY A 272 5.29 12.72 4.22
N ARG A 273 5.41 13.85 3.51
CA ARG A 273 5.86 13.91 2.11
C ARG A 273 6.87 15.05 1.93
N GLU A 274 6.42 16.24 1.51
CA GLU A 274 7.31 17.39 1.30
C GLU A 274 7.98 17.86 2.60
N GLN A 275 7.28 17.68 3.72
CA GLN A 275 7.85 17.67 5.05
C GLN A 275 7.63 16.26 5.60
N TRP A 276 8.71 15.60 5.99
CA TRP A 276 8.64 14.22 6.43
C TRP A 276 9.40 14.02 7.73
N GLN A 277 9.00 13.00 8.47
CA GLN A 277 9.63 12.57 9.70
C GLN A 277 9.68 11.05 9.82
N PHE A 278 10.70 10.54 10.47
CA PHE A 278 10.87 9.12 10.75
C PHE A 278 11.36 8.94 12.19
N TYR A 279 10.63 8.13 12.95
CA TYR A 279 11.01 7.77 14.31
C TYR A 279 11.87 6.52 14.27
N TRP A 280 13.11 6.67 14.72
CA TRP A 280 14.07 5.59 14.79
C TRP A 280 14.42 5.28 16.24
N ARG A 281 14.61 4.00 16.56
CA ARG A 281 15.15 3.56 17.85
C ARG A 281 16.39 2.69 17.59
N PRO A 282 17.62 3.22 17.81
CA PRO A 282 18.83 2.43 17.66
C PRO A 282 18.83 1.23 18.60
N GLU A 283 19.21 0.06 18.10
CA GLU A 283 19.29 -1.17 18.91
C GLU A 283 20.59 -1.26 19.71
N ALA A 284 21.65 -0.56 19.28
CA ALA A 284 22.96 -0.58 19.92
C ALA A 284 23.68 0.76 19.76
N PRO A 285 24.69 1.06 20.61
CA PRO A 285 25.63 2.14 20.34
C PRO A 285 26.47 1.82 19.09
N GLY A 286 26.87 2.85 18.35
CA GLY A 286 27.67 2.66 17.13
C GLY A 286 27.58 3.82 16.15
N SER A 287 28.27 3.66 15.02
CA SER A 287 28.14 4.56 13.88
C SER A 287 27.03 4.07 12.97
N TYR A 288 26.14 4.98 12.55
CA TYR A 288 25.03 4.71 11.65
C TYR A 288 25.09 5.65 10.46
N SER A 289 24.67 5.16 9.29
CA SER A 289 24.60 5.93 8.05
C SER A 289 23.16 6.07 7.63
N ILE A 290 22.63 7.29 7.73
CA ILE A 290 21.24 7.60 7.45
C ILE A 290 21.13 8.07 6.00
N CYS A 291 20.19 7.47 5.26
CA CYS A 291 19.81 7.81 3.90
C CYS A 291 18.32 8.18 3.87
N CYS A 292 17.94 9.07 2.97
CA CYS A 292 16.54 9.24 2.56
C CYS A 292 16.41 9.11 1.04
N ARG A 293 15.22 8.73 0.58
CA ARG A 293 14.83 8.81 -0.83
C ARG A 293 13.34 9.11 -0.94
N ALA A 294 12.97 9.93 -1.91
CA ALA A 294 11.59 10.23 -2.23
C ALA A 294 11.12 9.51 -3.51
N VAL A 295 9.82 9.29 -3.61
CA VAL A 295 9.15 8.77 -4.82
C VAL A 295 8.01 9.70 -5.19
N ASP A 296 7.83 9.97 -6.49
CA ASP A 296 6.71 10.76 -6.99
C ASP A 296 5.46 9.92 -7.25
N ASP A 297 4.36 10.57 -7.60
CA ASP A 297 3.10 9.92 -7.95
C ASP A 297 3.10 9.20 -9.31
N SER A 298 4.20 9.30 -10.06
CA SER A 298 4.49 8.54 -11.28
C SER A 298 5.40 7.33 -11.00
N GLY A 299 5.84 7.12 -9.77
CA GLY A 299 6.74 6.04 -9.37
C GLY A 299 8.20 6.24 -9.78
N ASN A 300 8.65 7.46 -10.08
CA ASN A 300 10.08 7.74 -10.23
C ASN A 300 10.71 7.80 -8.83
N LEU A 301 11.66 6.90 -8.59
CA LEU A 301 12.30 6.73 -7.28
C LEU A 301 13.68 7.37 -7.26
N GLU A 302 13.91 8.22 -6.28
CA GLU A 302 15.22 8.81 -6.01
C GLU A 302 16.24 7.74 -5.56
N GLU A 303 17.48 7.88 -6.01
CA GLU A 303 18.62 7.22 -5.36
C GLU A 303 19.17 8.10 -4.24
N CYS A 304 19.58 7.50 -3.10
CA CYS A 304 20.16 8.23 -1.98
C CYS A 304 21.36 9.08 -2.43
N GLN A 305 21.18 10.40 -2.51
CA GLN A 305 22.21 11.33 -3.00
C GLN A 305 23.27 11.62 -1.94
N ALA A 306 22.88 11.69 -0.67
CA ALA A 306 23.75 12.02 0.45
C ALA A 306 23.40 11.19 1.69
N GLN A 307 24.43 10.78 2.42
CA GLN A 307 24.30 10.11 3.70
C GLN A 307 24.63 11.07 4.84
N VAL A 308 23.91 10.92 5.95
CA VAL A 308 24.25 11.56 7.22
C VAL A 308 24.79 10.50 8.17
N THR A 309 26.06 10.60 8.55
CA THR A 309 26.68 9.71 9.54
C THR A 309 26.42 10.24 10.93
N VAL A 310 25.94 9.39 11.84
CA VAL A 310 25.69 9.73 13.25
C VAL A 310 26.35 8.72 14.18
N ILE A 311 26.61 9.14 15.42
CA ILE A 311 27.20 8.29 16.45
C ILE A 311 26.20 8.14 17.60
N VAL A 312 25.71 6.92 17.82
CA VAL A 312 24.84 6.58 18.95
C VAL A 312 25.69 6.18 20.15
N LYS A 313 25.41 6.77 21.31
CA LYS A 313 26.09 6.51 22.59
C LYS A 313 25.11 6.25 23.74
#